data_AF-A0A9E0JRI8-F1
#
_entry.id   AF-A0A9E0JRI8-F1
#
_cell.length_a   1.000
_cell.length_b   1.000
_cell.length_c   1.000
_cell.angle_alpha   90.00
_cell.angle_beta   90.00
_cell.angle_gamma   90.00
#
_symmetry.space_group_name_H-M   'P 1'
#
loop_
_entity.id
_entity.type
_entity.pdbx_description
1 polymer ?
#
loop_
_entity_poly.entity_id
_entity_poly.type
_entity_poly.pdbx_seq_one_letter_code
_entity_poly.pdbx_strand_id
1 'polypeptide(L)'
;MVVPTAYAMDILIKQGKTQPLDKAKIPNFKNLNPGYLRLNAEFDPGNKVGAPLLSSITAIGYNEQKIKELGIPTDSWAAIFDPQILARLKGKVTVMDSQRELVAAALMYLGRDPNDLSPANLKAAADVIRKAKPYWAAFNNQSYIKELTVGNIWL
;
A
#
# COMPACT_ATOMS: atom_id res chain seq x y z
N MET A 1 9.72 21.52 -8.21
CA MET A 1 9.49 20.11 -8.60
C MET A 1 8.98 19.38 -7.37
N VAL A 2 7.89 18.62 -7.50
CA VAL A 2 7.31 17.80 -6.42
C VAL A 2 7.26 16.36 -6.90
N VAL A 3 7.26 15.40 -5.97
CA VAL A 3 7.24 13.96 -6.26
C VAL A 3 5.97 13.34 -5.64
N PRO A 4 4.78 13.61 -6.20
CA PRO A 4 3.54 13.05 -5.69
C PRO A 4 3.42 11.57 -6.08
N THR A 5 2.56 10.83 -5.37
CA THR A 5 2.07 9.54 -5.87
C THR A 5 1.25 9.75 -7.15
N ALA A 6 1.09 8.71 -7.97
CA ALA A 6 0.28 8.79 -9.19
C ALA A 6 -1.17 9.24 -8.91
N TYR A 7 -1.76 8.81 -7.79
CA TYR A 7 -3.09 9.26 -7.34
C TYR A 7 -3.14 10.76 -7.03
N ALA A 8 -2.15 11.27 -6.31
CA ALA A 8 -2.09 12.69 -6.00
C ALA A 8 -1.82 13.52 -7.26
N MET A 9 -1.03 12.99 -8.20
CA MET A 9 -0.81 13.62 -9.52
C MET A 9 -2.12 13.74 -10.32
N ASP A 10 -2.92 12.68 -10.42
CA ASP A 10 -4.23 12.72 -11.09
C ASP A 10 -5.14 13.82 -10.52
N ILE A 11 -5.19 13.94 -9.19
CA ILE A 11 -5.94 15.02 -8.52
C ILE A 11 -5.39 16.40 -8.92
N LEU A 12 -4.06 16.59 -8.93
CA LEU A 12 -3.44 17.86 -9.30
C LEU A 12 -3.68 18.22 -10.77
N ILE A 13 -3.65 17.23 -11.67
CA ILE A 13 -3.98 17.41 -13.09
C ILE A 13 -5.44 17.87 -13.22
N LYS A 14 -6.38 17.19 -12.56
CA LYS A 14 -7.81 17.57 -12.56
C LYS A 14 -8.06 18.96 -11.97
N GLN A 15 -7.24 19.39 -11.01
CA GLN A 15 -7.30 20.73 -10.43
C GLN A 15 -6.60 21.81 -11.27
N GLY A 16 -5.96 21.46 -12.39
CA GLY A 16 -5.19 22.40 -13.21
C GLY A 16 -3.96 22.97 -12.51
N LYS A 17 -3.43 22.29 -11.48
CA LYS A 17 -2.27 22.73 -10.68
C LYS A 17 -0.94 22.20 -11.22
N THR A 18 -0.92 21.79 -12.47
CA THR A 18 0.24 21.17 -13.10
C THR A 18 0.59 21.87 -14.40
N GLN A 19 1.84 21.73 -14.83
CA GLN A 19 2.33 22.22 -16.11
C GLN A 19 2.79 21.04 -16.96
N PRO A 20 2.52 21.02 -18.28
CA PRO A 20 3.04 19.99 -19.17
C PRO A 20 4.56 19.99 -19.20
N LEU A 21 5.15 18.80 -19.32
CA LEU A 21 6.57 18.62 -19.54
C LEU A 21 6.91 18.95 -20.99
N ASP A 22 7.90 19.83 -21.17
CA ASP A 22 8.56 20.03 -22.45
C ASP A 22 9.55 18.88 -22.68
N LYS A 23 9.07 17.79 -23.31
CA LYS A 23 9.87 16.58 -23.55
C LYS A 23 11.09 16.83 -24.45
N ALA A 24 11.09 17.89 -25.26
CA ALA A 24 12.26 18.26 -26.06
C ALA A 24 13.45 18.70 -25.18
N LYS A 25 13.16 19.25 -23.99
CA LYS A 25 14.17 19.61 -22.98
C LYS A 25 14.56 18.44 -22.07
N ILE A 26 13.98 17.25 -22.27
CA ILE A 26 14.21 16.05 -21.46
C ILE A 26 14.63 14.90 -22.39
N PRO A 27 15.83 14.95 -23.00
CA PRO A 27 16.27 13.95 -23.98
C PRO A 27 16.35 12.53 -23.40
N ASN A 28 16.48 12.41 -22.08
CA ASN A 28 16.52 11.14 -21.36
C ASN A 28 15.12 10.55 -21.08
N PHE A 29 14.04 11.22 -21.45
CA PHE A 29 12.68 10.68 -21.31
C PHE A 29 12.52 9.35 -22.07
N LYS A 30 13.29 9.15 -23.15
CA LYS A 30 13.39 7.90 -23.91
C LYS A 30 13.89 6.70 -23.10
N ASN A 31 14.57 6.93 -21.98
CA ASN A 31 15.11 5.86 -21.13
C ASN A 31 14.07 5.30 -20.16
N LEU A 32 12.88 5.92 -20.07
CA LEU A 32 11.81 5.44 -19.19
C LEU A 32 11.25 4.12 -19.69
N ASN A 33 11.06 3.18 -18.77
CA ASN A 33 10.51 1.87 -19.10
C ASN A 33 9.07 2.02 -19.63
N PRO A 34 8.75 1.48 -20.83
CA PRO A 34 7.41 1.58 -21.41
C PRO A 34 6.29 1.00 -20.54
N GLY A 35 6.58 -0.01 -19.71
CA GLY A 35 5.62 -0.58 -18.76
C GLY A 35 5.14 0.45 -17.73
N TYR A 36 6.06 1.21 -17.12
CA TYR A 36 5.70 2.26 -16.17
C TYR A 36 5.03 3.46 -16.86
N LEU A 37 5.40 3.77 -18.10
CA LEU A 37 4.71 4.79 -18.89
C LEU A 37 3.25 4.40 -19.20
N ARG A 38 2.96 3.11 -19.41
CA ARG A 38 1.59 2.62 -19.57
C ARG A 38 0.79 2.74 -18.28
N LEU A 39 1.36 2.29 -17.16
CA LEU A 39 0.70 2.41 -15.83
C LEU A 39 0.44 3.87 -15.47
N ASN A 40 1.41 4.76 -15.71
CA ASN A 40 1.25 6.18 -15.43
C ASN A 40 0.20 6.85 -16.33
N ALA A 41 -0.03 6.33 -17.55
CA ALA A 41 -1.01 6.88 -18.48
C ALA A 41 -2.47 6.77 -17.99
N GLU A 42 -2.76 5.90 -17.03
CA GLU A 42 -4.08 5.83 -16.38
C GLU A 42 -4.36 7.09 -15.53
N PHE A 43 -3.32 7.74 -15.03
CA PHE A 43 -3.39 8.95 -14.19
C PHE A 43 -3.03 10.23 -14.96
N ASP A 44 -2.15 10.13 -15.94
CA ASP A 44 -1.69 11.21 -16.81
C ASP A 44 -1.74 10.78 -18.28
N PRO A 45 -2.91 10.90 -18.95
CA PRO A 45 -3.08 10.44 -20.33
C PRO A 45 -2.06 11.04 -21.30
N GLY A 46 -1.21 10.18 -21.86
CA GLY A 46 -0.12 10.57 -22.76
C GLY A 46 1.19 10.95 -22.06
N ASN A 47 1.28 10.74 -20.74
CA ASN A 47 2.44 11.09 -19.91
C ASN A 47 2.85 12.55 -20.15
N LYS A 48 1.90 13.48 -20.03
CA LYS A 48 2.06 14.90 -20.40
C LYS A 48 2.68 15.71 -19.28
N VAL A 49 2.47 15.33 -18.03
CA VAL A 49 2.76 16.12 -16.83
C VAL A 49 3.79 15.45 -15.94
N GLY A 50 3.80 14.12 -15.87
CA GLY A 50 4.67 13.35 -14.99
C GLY A 50 5.66 12.46 -15.73
N ALA A 51 6.77 12.15 -15.06
CA ALA A 51 7.69 11.08 -15.43
C ALA A 51 7.77 10.08 -14.25
N PRO A 52 7.58 8.78 -14.48
CA PRO A 52 7.73 7.78 -13.42
C PRO A 52 9.15 7.81 -12.84
N LEU A 53 9.25 7.90 -11.50
CA LEU A 53 10.52 7.91 -10.78
C LEU A 53 10.78 6.58 -10.07
N LEU A 54 9.84 6.18 -9.21
CA LEU A 54 9.92 4.98 -8.40
C LEU A 54 8.57 4.29 -8.37
N SER A 55 8.58 2.97 -8.44
CA SER A 55 7.43 2.11 -8.19
C SER A 55 7.79 1.16 -7.05
N SER A 56 6.85 0.95 -6.14
CA SER A 56 6.98 0.01 -5.03
C SER A 56 5.70 -0.79 -4.89
N ILE A 57 5.78 -1.84 -4.08
CA ILE A 57 4.62 -2.63 -3.64
C ILE A 57 4.47 -2.46 -2.13
N THR A 58 3.24 -2.48 -1.65
CA THR A 58 2.97 -2.69 -0.23
C THR A 58 2.95 -4.19 0.02
N ALA A 59 3.74 -4.64 1.00
CA ALA A 59 3.92 -6.05 1.33
C ALA A 59 3.90 -6.25 2.84
N ILE A 60 3.79 -7.50 3.27
CA ILE A 60 3.94 -7.89 4.67
C ILE A 60 5.43 -8.09 4.95
N GLY A 61 6.01 -7.25 5.81
CA GLY A 61 7.32 -7.48 6.40
C GLY A 61 7.18 -8.22 7.72
N TYR A 62 8.05 -9.19 8.01
CA TYR A 62 7.93 -9.97 9.23
C TYR A 62 9.26 -10.49 9.76
N ASN A 63 9.29 -10.85 11.04
CA ASN A 63 10.39 -11.57 11.67
C ASN A 63 10.25 -13.08 11.38
N GLU A 64 11.10 -13.61 10.49
CA GLU A 64 11.02 -15.00 10.02
C GLU A 64 11.07 -16.03 11.16
N GLN A 65 11.97 -15.84 12.13
CA GLN A 65 12.11 -16.76 13.25
C GLN A 65 10.82 -16.82 14.07
N LYS A 66 10.21 -15.67 14.38
CA LYS A 66 8.99 -15.59 15.19
C LYS A 66 7.77 -16.15 14.47
N ILE A 67 7.61 -15.85 13.19
CA ILE A 67 6.52 -16.39 12.37
C ILE A 67 6.63 -17.92 12.26
N LYS A 68 7.84 -18.45 12.06
CA LYS A 68 8.08 -19.90 11.98
C LYS A 68 7.82 -20.60 13.32
N GLU A 69 8.29 -20.03 14.43
CA GLU A 69 8.04 -20.53 15.78
C GLU A 69 6.54 -20.64 16.08
N LEU A 70 5.76 -19.66 15.62
CA LEU A 70 4.32 -19.59 15.86
C LEU A 70 3.47 -20.33 14.82
N GLY A 71 4.07 -20.84 13.73
CA GLY A 71 3.36 -21.50 12.64
C GLY A 71 2.33 -20.56 11.97
N ILE A 72 2.75 -19.35 11.61
CA ILE A 72 1.91 -18.34 10.96
C ILE A 72 2.11 -18.39 9.44
N PRO A 73 1.05 -18.46 8.62
CA PRO A 73 1.17 -18.41 7.17
C PRO A 73 1.63 -17.01 6.71
N THR A 74 2.52 -16.97 5.71
CA THR A 74 3.11 -15.73 5.17
C THR A 74 2.69 -15.42 3.74
N ASP A 75 1.88 -16.28 3.14
CA ASP A 75 1.37 -16.20 1.77
C ASP A 75 -0.03 -15.59 1.68
N SER A 76 -0.54 -15.04 2.79
CA SER A 76 -1.90 -14.50 2.88
C SER A 76 -2.01 -13.28 3.79
N TRP A 77 -2.89 -12.35 3.40
CA TRP A 77 -3.32 -11.22 4.25
C TRP A 77 -4.03 -11.67 5.54
N ALA A 78 -4.37 -12.96 5.68
CA ALA A 78 -4.88 -13.53 6.92
C ALA A 78 -3.95 -13.23 8.12
N ALA A 79 -2.64 -13.10 7.89
CA ALA A 79 -1.67 -12.76 8.93
C ALA A 79 -1.97 -11.46 9.69
N ILE A 80 -2.67 -10.50 9.06
CA ILE A 80 -3.05 -9.22 9.68
C ILE A 80 -4.54 -9.06 9.98
N PHE A 81 -5.39 -10.00 9.55
CA PHE A 81 -6.85 -9.87 9.64
C PHE A 81 -7.57 -11.02 10.32
N ASP A 82 -7.02 -12.23 10.33
CA ASP A 82 -7.69 -13.40 10.93
C ASP A 82 -7.50 -13.39 12.46
N PRO A 83 -8.58 -13.28 13.28
CA PRO A 83 -8.47 -13.29 14.73
C PRO A 83 -7.81 -14.54 15.32
N GLN A 84 -7.92 -15.72 14.66
CA GLN A 84 -7.28 -16.95 15.14
C GLN A 84 -5.75 -16.89 14.98
N ILE A 85 -5.28 -16.23 13.92
CA ILE A 85 -3.86 -15.95 13.71
C ILE A 85 -3.41 -14.84 14.64
N LEU A 86 -4.14 -13.72 14.65
CA LEU A 86 -3.82 -12.51 15.41
C LEU A 86 -3.79 -12.73 16.93
N ALA A 87 -4.53 -13.71 17.46
CA ALA A 87 -4.44 -14.07 18.87
C ALA A 87 -3.00 -14.44 19.30
N ARG A 88 -2.21 -15.04 18.40
CA ARG A 88 -0.79 -15.37 18.62
C ARG A 88 0.16 -14.18 18.41
N LEU A 89 -0.34 -13.10 17.79
CA LEU A 89 0.45 -11.91 17.41
C LEU A 89 -0.01 -10.64 18.13
N LYS A 90 -0.82 -10.76 19.19
CA LYS A 90 -1.43 -9.61 19.86
C LYS A 90 -0.37 -8.61 20.34
N GLY A 91 -0.50 -7.35 19.93
CA GLY A 91 0.43 -6.27 20.25
C GLY A 91 1.78 -6.37 19.53
N LYS A 92 1.90 -7.26 18.53
CA LYS A 92 3.12 -7.48 17.73
C LYS A 92 2.93 -7.21 16.24
N VAL A 93 1.77 -6.68 15.86
CA VAL A 93 1.42 -6.32 14.48
C VAL A 93 1.28 -4.81 14.34
N THR A 94 1.95 -4.22 13.37
CA THR A 94 1.65 -2.87 12.89
C THR A 94 1.02 -2.93 11.51
N VAL A 95 0.15 -1.97 11.23
CA VAL A 95 -0.43 -1.79 9.89
C VAL A 95 -0.14 -0.38 9.40
N MET A 96 -0.05 -0.19 8.08
CA MET A 96 0.14 1.13 7.49
C MET A 96 -1.00 2.06 7.90
N ASP A 97 -0.66 3.28 8.32
CA ASP A 97 -1.60 4.37 8.53
C ASP A 97 -1.96 4.98 7.16
N SER A 98 -2.58 4.16 6.32
CA SER A 98 -2.96 4.47 4.95
C SER A 98 -4.32 3.85 4.69
N GLN A 99 -5.36 4.68 4.63
CA GLN A 99 -6.73 4.21 4.40
C GLN A 99 -6.83 3.39 3.12
N ARG A 100 -6.17 3.84 2.03
CA ARG A 100 -6.22 3.17 0.74
C ARG A 100 -5.57 1.80 0.80
N GLU A 101 -4.37 1.71 1.35
CA GLU A 101 -3.63 0.43 1.40
C GLU A 101 -4.30 -0.56 2.34
N LEU A 102 -4.77 -0.12 3.51
CA LEU A 102 -5.40 -1.02 4.46
C LEU A 102 -6.76 -1.53 3.98
N VAL A 103 -7.56 -0.68 3.32
CA VAL A 103 -8.82 -1.10 2.70
C VAL A 103 -8.55 -2.08 1.55
N ALA A 104 -7.58 -1.79 0.68
CA ALA A 104 -7.20 -2.71 -0.39
C ALA A 104 -6.75 -4.08 0.16
N ALA A 105 -5.92 -4.10 1.21
CA ALA A 105 -5.50 -5.33 1.87
C ALA A 105 -6.68 -6.11 2.47
N ALA A 106 -7.63 -5.42 3.11
CA ALA A 106 -8.82 -6.06 3.65
C ALA A 106 -9.72 -6.64 2.54
N LEU A 107 -9.84 -5.97 1.39
CA LEU A 107 -10.56 -6.50 0.24
C LEU A 107 -9.87 -7.71 -0.38
N MET A 108 -8.54 -7.68 -0.50
CA MET A 108 -7.76 -8.83 -0.96
C MET A 108 -7.93 -10.03 -0.01
N TYR A 109 -7.92 -9.81 1.31
CA TYR A 109 -8.22 -10.86 2.30
C TYR A 109 -9.62 -11.47 2.12
N LEU A 110 -10.60 -10.66 1.73
CA LEU A 110 -11.97 -11.10 1.44
C LEU A 110 -12.14 -11.72 0.04
N GLY A 111 -11.07 -11.83 -0.76
CA GLY A 111 -11.12 -12.32 -2.14
C GLY A 111 -11.84 -11.37 -3.11
N ARG A 112 -11.85 -10.07 -2.82
CA ARG A 112 -12.52 -9.02 -3.61
C ARG A 112 -11.51 -8.18 -4.38
N ASP A 113 -11.97 -7.49 -5.42
CA ASP A 113 -11.15 -6.52 -6.15
C ASP A 113 -10.73 -5.37 -5.21
N PRO A 114 -9.41 -5.13 -5.01
CA PRO A 114 -8.92 -4.05 -4.16
C PRO A 114 -9.30 -2.64 -4.65
N ASN A 115 -9.73 -2.49 -5.90
CA ASN A 115 -10.12 -1.22 -6.50
C ASN A 115 -11.64 -0.98 -6.57
N ASP A 116 -12.47 -1.98 -6.23
CA ASP A 116 -13.93 -1.80 -6.14
C ASP A 116 -14.30 -1.17 -4.78
N LEU A 117 -14.46 0.16 -4.80
CA LEU A 117 -14.80 0.98 -3.65
C LEU A 117 -16.33 1.16 -3.48
N SER A 118 -17.14 0.21 -3.93
CA SER A 118 -18.58 0.23 -3.68
C SER A 118 -18.89 0.28 -2.17
N PRO A 119 -20.02 0.89 -1.75
CA PRO A 119 -20.40 0.98 -0.35
C PRO A 119 -20.42 -0.37 0.37
N ALA A 120 -20.81 -1.44 -0.34
CA ALA A 120 -20.83 -2.81 0.19
C ALA A 120 -19.41 -3.32 0.51
N ASN A 121 -18.46 -3.14 -0.41
CA ASN A 121 -17.06 -3.53 -0.21
C ASN A 121 -16.40 -2.69 0.89
N LEU A 122 -16.62 -1.38 0.90
CA LEU A 122 -16.10 -0.51 1.95
C LEU A 122 -16.62 -0.90 3.33
N LYS A 123 -17.90 -1.27 3.43
CA LYS A 123 -18.47 -1.79 4.68
C LYS A 123 -17.81 -3.11 5.09
N ALA A 124 -17.66 -4.05 4.16
CA ALA A 124 -17.04 -5.35 4.44
C ALA A 124 -15.58 -5.20 4.90
N ALA A 125 -14.80 -4.36 4.23
CA ALA A 125 -13.43 -4.04 4.62
C ALA A 125 -13.37 -3.41 6.02
N ALA A 126 -14.24 -2.44 6.31
CA ALA A 126 -14.31 -1.81 7.63
C ALA A 126 -14.65 -2.81 8.74
N ASP A 127 -15.53 -3.77 8.47
CA ASP A 127 -15.92 -4.81 9.44
C ASP A 127 -14.75 -5.75 9.75
N VAL A 128 -13.95 -6.14 8.74
CA VAL A 128 -12.71 -6.90 8.93
C VAL A 128 -11.69 -6.12 9.75
N ILE A 129 -11.43 -4.86 9.36
CA ILE A 129 -10.48 -3.97 10.05
C ILE A 129 -10.88 -3.80 11.52
N ARG A 130 -12.17 -3.58 11.84
CA ARG A 130 -12.63 -3.45 13.23
C ARG A 130 -12.42 -4.72 14.05
N LYS A 131 -12.59 -5.90 13.46
CA LYS A 131 -12.35 -7.18 14.14
C LYS A 131 -10.87 -7.41 14.44
N ALA A 132 -9.99 -6.99 13.54
CA ALA A 132 -8.54 -7.15 13.67
C ALA A 132 -7.87 -6.10 14.56
N LYS A 133 -8.39 -4.86 14.56
CA LYS A 133 -7.83 -3.71 15.29
C LYS A 133 -7.45 -3.98 16.77
N PRO A 134 -8.23 -4.70 17.59
CA PRO A 134 -7.86 -4.98 18.99
C PRO A 134 -6.58 -5.81 19.17
N TYR A 135 -6.08 -6.44 18.11
CA TYR A 135 -4.85 -7.22 18.13
C TYR A 135 -3.62 -6.45 17.66
N TRP A 136 -3.82 -5.38 16.88
CA TRP A 136 -2.73 -4.56 16.37
C TRP A 136 -2.12 -3.71 17.48
N ALA A 137 -0.81 -3.48 17.38
CA ALA A 137 -0.06 -2.57 18.23
C ALA A 137 -0.35 -1.11 17.86
N ALA A 138 -0.30 -0.79 16.56
CA ALA A 138 -0.48 0.58 16.06
C ALA A 138 -0.77 0.63 14.56
N PHE A 139 -1.32 1.76 14.12
CA PHE A 139 -1.19 2.26 12.76
C PHE A 139 0.14 3.04 12.68
N ASN A 140 1.00 2.74 11.70
CA ASN A 140 2.36 3.28 11.67
C ASN A 140 2.91 3.38 10.24
N ASN A 141 3.48 4.53 9.86
CA ASN A 141 4.15 4.74 8.57
C ASN A 141 5.63 5.11 8.70
N GLN A 142 6.18 5.16 9.91
CA GLN A 142 7.49 5.77 10.18
C GLN A 142 8.46 4.81 10.87
N SER A 143 8.07 4.26 12.02
CA SER A 143 9.01 3.51 12.86
C SER A 143 9.02 2.01 12.63
N TYR A 144 8.08 1.46 11.82
CA TYR A 144 7.90 0.01 11.67
C TYR A 144 9.19 -0.74 11.30
N ILE A 145 10.07 -0.18 10.45
CA ILE A 145 11.37 -0.78 10.10
C ILE A 145 12.26 -0.94 11.33
N LYS A 146 12.33 0.12 12.15
CA LYS A 146 13.12 0.11 13.39
C LYS A 146 12.52 -0.87 14.39
N GLU A 147 11.21 -0.83 14.58
CA GLU A 147 10.48 -1.69 15.53
C GLU A 147 10.60 -3.18 15.17
N LEU A 148 10.58 -3.52 13.88
CA LEU A 148 10.87 -4.87 13.38
C LEU A 148 12.33 -5.27 13.67
N THR A 149 13.28 -4.37 13.36
CA THR A 149 14.72 -4.62 13.57
C THR A 149 15.06 -4.91 15.04
N VAL A 150 14.45 -4.18 15.97
CA VAL A 150 14.70 -4.37 17.42
C VAL A 150 13.80 -5.44 18.06
N GLY A 151 12.86 -6.04 17.30
CA GLY A 151 12.02 -7.14 17.74
C GLY A 151 10.80 -6.75 18.59
N ASN A 152 10.47 -5.46 18.67
CA ASN A 152 9.28 -4.98 19.36
C ASN A 152 7.99 -5.43 18.65
N ILE A 153 8.05 -5.42 17.32
CA ILE A 153 7.01 -5.84 16.38
C ILE A 153 7.54 -7.04 15.59
N TRP A 154 6.65 -7.94 15.20
CA TRP A 154 6.99 -9.13 14.42
C TRP A 154 6.39 -9.11 13.01
N LEU A 155 5.42 -8.21 12.78
CA LEU A 155 4.72 -8.04 11.52
C LEU A 155 4.25 -6.60 11.31
#